data_AF-A0A948H0L2-F1
#
_entry.id   AF-A0A948H0L2-F1
#
_cell.length_a   1.000
_cell.length_b   1.000
_cell.length_c   1.000
_cell.angle_alpha   90.00
_cell.angle_beta   90.00
_cell.angle_gamma   90.00
#
_symmetry.space_group_name_H-M   'P 1'
#
loop_
_entity.id
_entity.type
_entity.pdbx_description
1 polymer ?
#
loop_
_entity_poly.entity_id
_entity_poly.type
_entity_poly.pdbx_seq_one_letter_code
_entity_poly.pdbx_strand_id
1 'polypeptide(L)'
;LPEENLTSEVDVGDIAYWPEGQCICVFFGPTPVSKTDKPVPASPVAIIGKTLANPAELRKILEDSEITLSLVNDRKNEPKPDQQERKLTQPEIDLLVQQLLAQKAK
;
A
#
# COMPACT_ATOMS: atom_id res chain seq x y z
N LEU A 1 9.94 3.78 17.87
CA LEU A 1 10.24 3.84 16.43
C LEU A 1 11.24 4.96 16.22
N PRO A 2 12.33 4.78 15.47
CA PRO A 2 13.23 5.89 15.16
C PRO A 2 12.46 6.98 14.42
N GLU A 3 12.60 8.24 14.85
CA GLU A 3 11.91 9.41 14.27
C GLU A 3 12.25 9.62 12.78
N GLU A 4 13.32 8.98 12.31
CA GLU A 4 13.87 9.05 10.97
C GLU A 4 12.95 8.46 9.87
N ASN A 5 11.91 7.70 10.26
CA ASN A 5 10.97 7.06 9.32
C ASN A 5 9.56 7.69 9.33
N LEU A 6 9.42 8.91 9.87
CA LEU A 6 8.15 9.62 9.84
C LEU A 6 7.96 10.36 8.52
N THR A 7 6.75 10.29 7.97
CA THR A 7 6.36 10.95 6.72
C THR A 7 4.99 11.59 6.85
N SER A 8 4.78 12.67 6.10
CA SER A 8 3.46 13.27 5.89
C SER A 8 2.81 12.83 4.58
N GLU A 9 3.55 12.07 3.77
CA GLU A 9 3.06 11.50 2.51
C GLU A 9 2.44 10.13 2.80
N VAL A 10 1.11 10.06 2.68
CA VAL A 10 0.34 8.83 2.86
C VAL A 10 -0.67 8.72 1.73
N ASP A 11 -1.02 7.50 1.35
CA ASP A 11 -2.04 7.20 0.36
C ASP A 11 -3.23 6.45 1.00
N VAL A 12 -4.35 6.42 0.28
CA VAL A 12 -5.51 5.61 0.68
C VAL A 12 -5.08 4.14 0.72
N GLY A 13 -5.33 3.49 1.85
CA GLY A 13 -4.95 2.12 2.15
C GLY A 13 -3.76 1.99 3.10
N ASP A 14 -3.03 3.06 3.41
CA ASP A 14 -1.91 2.99 4.33
C ASP A 14 -2.34 2.75 5.77
N ILE A 15 -1.57 1.92 6.48
CA ILE A 15 -1.63 1.74 7.92
C ILE A 15 -0.35 2.35 8.50
N ALA A 16 -0.50 3.28 9.42
CA ALA A 16 0.62 3.97 10.05
C ALA A 16 0.49 4.01 11.56
N TYR A 17 1.62 4.10 12.24
CA TYR A 17 1.68 4.45 13.65
C TYR A 17 1.86 5.97 13.78
N TRP A 18 1.00 6.61 14.57
CA TRP A 18 1.08 8.04 14.88
C TRP A 18 1.69 8.25 16.28
N PRO A 19 2.95 8.74 16.37
CA PRO A 19 3.65 8.84 17.65
C PRO A 19 2.99 9.80 18.65
N GLU A 20 2.49 10.94 18.18
CA GLU A 20 1.91 11.97 19.05
C GLU A 20 0.60 11.52 19.71
N GLY A 21 -0.24 10.76 18.97
CA GLY A 21 -1.48 10.18 19.50
C GLY A 21 -1.30 8.79 20.13
N GLN A 22 -0.09 8.22 20.06
CA GLN A 22 0.23 6.85 20.51
C GLN A 22 -0.75 5.79 19.97
N CYS A 23 -1.18 5.93 18.71
CA CYS A 23 -2.23 5.10 18.12
C CYS A 23 -1.88 4.61 16.71
N ILE A 24 -2.69 3.68 16.21
CA ILE A 24 -2.61 3.17 14.84
C ILE A 24 -3.65 3.92 14.01
N CYS A 25 -3.22 4.45 12.87
CA CYS A 25 -4.05 5.11 11.89
C CYS A 25 -4.21 4.20 10.66
N VAL A 26 -5.44 4.12 10.16
CA VAL A 26 -5.75 3.49 8.87
C VAL A 26 -6.33 4.57 7.96
N PHE A 27 -5.64 4.89 6.88
CA PHE A 27 -6.05 5.96 5.97
C PHE A 27 -7.00 5.40 4.90
N PHE A 28 -8.29 5.74 4.95
CA PHE A 28 -9.31 5.26 4.00
C PHE A 28 -9.97 6.39 3.19
N GLY A 29 -9.39 7.59 3.20
CA GLY A 29 -9.91 8.75 2.49
C GLY A 29 -9.28 10.07 2.96
N PRO A 30 -9.72 11.21 2.41
CA PRO A 30 -9.27 12.52 2.87
C PRO A 30 -9.58 12.73 4.35
N THR A 31 -8.67 13.40 5.05
CA THR A 31 -8.79 13.75 6.47
C THR A 31 -9.26 15.21 6.60
N PRO A 32 -9.63 15.69 7.79
CA PRO A 32 -10.02 17.10 7.97
C PRO A 32 -8.97 18.13 7.53
N VAL A 33 -7.68 17.76 7.51
CA VAL A 33 -6.58 18.63 7.07
C VAL A 33 -6.25 18.48 5.57
N SER A 34 -6.84 17.50 4.89
CA SER A 34 -6.67 17.30 3.46
C SER A 34 -7.23 18.48 2.66
N LYS A 35 -6.43 18.98 1.70
CA LYS A 35 -6.86 20.02 0.75
C LYS A 35 -7.31 19.46 -0.60
N THR A 36 -7.09 18.17 -0.82
CA THR A 36 -7.43 17.41 -2.02
C THR A 36 -8.04 16.07 -1.60
N ASP A 37 -8.38 15.21 -2.56
CA ASP A 37 -8.89 13.86 -2.26
C ASP A 37 -7.85 12.92 -1.62
N LYS A 38 -6.59 13.35 -1.47
CA LYS A 38 -5.55 12.56 -0.81
C LYS A 38 -5.60 12.71 0.71
N PRO A 39 -5.41 11.61 1.48
CA PRO A 39 -5.24 11.69 2.93
C PRO A 39 -4.01 12.52 3.30
N VAL A 40 -4.13 13.32 4.36
CA VAL A 40 -3.02 14.05 4.97
C VAL A 40 -3.06 13.80 6.48
N PRO A 41 -1.99 13.30 7.11
CA PRO A 41 -1.98 13.10 8.55
C PRO A 41 -1.91 14.46 9.27
N ALA A 42 -2.38 14.51 10.51
CA ALA A 42 -2.28 15.74 11.32
C ALA A 42 -0.82 16.12 11.62
N SER A 43 0.06 15.13 11.80
CA SER A 43 1.51 15.28 11.90
C SER A 43 2.23 14.03 11.35
N PRO A 44 3.56 14.04 11.16
CA PRO A 44 4.29 12.93 10.54
C PRO A 44 4.04 11.57 11.22
N VAL A 45 3.81 10.53 10.40
CA VAL A 45 3.49 9.16 10.84
C VAL A 45 4.49 8.15 10.30
N ALA A 46 4.65 7.01 10.98
CA ALA A 46 5.46 5.90 10.49
C ALA A 46 4.57 4.89 9.77
N ILE A 47 4.72 4.74 8.46
CA ILE A 47 3.97 3.72 7.69
C ILE A 47 4.46 2.33 8.12
N ILE A 48 3.53 1.48 8.57
CA ILE A 48 3.81 0.11 9.05
C ILE A 48 3.20 -0.97 8.16
N GLY A 49 2.35 -0.60 7.20
CA GLY A 49 1.78 -1.54 6.24
C GLY A 49 0.67 -0.92 5.39
N LYS A 50 -0.07 -1.79 4.71
CA LYS A 50 -1.27 -1.44 3.95
C LYS A 50 -2.42 -2.36 4.36
N THR A 51 -3.63 -1.82 4.39
CA THR A 51 -4.83 -2.62 4.63
C THR A 51 -5.18 -3.42 3.38
N LEU A 52 -5.65 -4.65 3.59
CA LEU A 52 -6.24 -5.49 2.54
C LEU A 52 -7.74 -5.23 2.38
N ALA A 53 -8.35 -4.48 3.30
CA ALA A 53 -9.77 -4.15 3.27
C ALA A 53 -10.06 -3.04 2.25
N ASN A 54 -11.26 -3.05 1.68
CA ASN A 54 -11.70 -1.98 0.80
C ASN A 54 -11.95 -0.69 1.61
N PRO A 55 -11.34 0.47 1.25
CA PRO A 55 -11.57 1.74 1.94
C PRO A 55 -13.04 2.13 2.10
N ALA A 56 -13.91 1.74 1.16
CA ALA A 56 -15.35 2.02 1.23
C ALA A 56 -16.06 1.24 2.35
N GLU A 57 -15.53 0.09 2.76
CA GLU A 57 -16.07 -0.69 3.88
C GLU A 57 -15.65 -0.08 5.22
N LEU A 58 -14.39 0.38 5.31
CA LEU A 58 -13.86 1.05 6.50
C LEU A 58 -14.64 2.34 6.84
N ARG A 59 -15.15 3.05 5.84
CA ARG A 59 -16.02 4.24 6.02
C ARG A 59 -17.34 3.96 6.73
N LYS A 60 -17.78 2.70 6.80
CA LYS A 60 -19.04 2.32 7.46
C LYS A 60 -18.87 2.07 8.96
N ILE A 61 -17.64 2.02 9.45
CA ILE A 61 -17.32 1.83 10.87
C ILE A 61 -17.71 3.10 11.62
N LEU A 62 -18.50 2.95 12.68
CA LEU A 62 -18.96 4.06 13.51
C LEU A 62 -17.91 4.41 14.57
N GLU A 63 -17.94 5.65 15.05
CA GLU A 63 -17.23 6.04 16.27
C GLU A 63 -17.60 5.11 17.43
N ASP A 64 -16.65 4.88 18.33
CA ASP A 64 -16.77 3.97 19.49
C ASP A 64 -17.05 2.49 19.15
N SER A 65 -16.87 2.07 17.90
CA SER A 65 -16.88 0.65 17.54
C SER A 65 -15.76 -0.10 18.25
N GLU A 66 -16.07 -1.28 18.79
CA GLU A 66 -15.08 -2.15 19.41
C GLU A 66 -14.10 -2.72 18.35
N ILE A 67 -12.80 -2.60 18.62
CA ILE A 67 -11.74 -3.06 17.73
C ILE A 67 -10.90 -4.11 18.46
N THR A 68 -10.85 -5.30 17.89
CA THR A 68 -10.01 -6.41 18.40
C THR A 68 -8.80 -6.61 17.51
N LEU A 69 -7.61 -6.61 18.12
CA LEU A 69 -6.37 -6.94 17.44
C LEU A 69 -6.01 -8.41 17.72
N SER A 70 -5.65 -9.14 16.68
CA SER A 70 -5.23 -10.54 16.79
C SER A 70 -4.09 -10.80 15.82
N LEU A 71 -3.07 -11.51 16.29
CA LEU A 71 -1.98 -11.94 15.42
C LEU A 71 -2.49 -13.05 14.50
N VAL A 72 -2.54 -12.75 13.20
CA VAL A 72 -2.94 -13.74 12.19
C VAL A 72 -1.68 -14.45 11.69
N ASN A 73 -1.57 -15.74 11.97
CA ASN A 73 -0.44 -16.59 11.52
C ASN A 73 -0.66 -17.17 10.10
N ASP A 74 -1.45 -16.53 9.25
CA ASP A 74 -1.73 -16.99 7.90
C ASP A 74 -0.71 -16.44 6.89
N ARG A 75 0.22 -17.30 6.46
CA ARG A 75 1.10 -17.06 5.31
C ARG A 75 0.37 -17.04 3.95
N LYS A 76 -0.97 -17.18 3.93
CA LYS A 76 -1.76 -17.30 2.69
C LYS A 76 -2.30 -15.97 2.15
N ASN A 77 -2.22 -14.89 2.94
CA ASN A 77 -2.69 -13.56 2.55
C ASN A 77 -1.56 -12.58 2.24
N GLU A 78 -0.36 -13.07 1.89
CA GLU A 78 0.62 -12.23 1.21
C GLU A 78 -0.11 -11.59 0.01
N PRO A 79 -0.14 -10.25 -0.10
CA PRO A 79 -0.64 -9.63 -1.31
C PRO A 79 0.16 -10.25 -2.44
N LYS A 80 -0.52 -11.00 -3.32
CA LYS A 80 0.13 -11.51 -4.52
C LYS A 80 0.76 -10.27 -5.15
N PRO A 81 2.10 -10.21 -5.33
CA PRO A 81 2.72 -9.04 -5.93
C PRO A 81 1.93 -8.79 -7.19
N ASP A 82 1.39 -7.56 -7.31
CA ASP A 82 0.53 -7.16 -8.40
C ASP A 82 1.01 -7.89 -9.64
N GLN A 83 0.19 -8.82 -10.14
CA GLN A 83 0.41 -9.37 -11.47
C GLN A 83 0.01 -8.26 -12.44
N GLN A 84 0.73 -7.15 -12.38
CA GLN A 84 0.90 -6.24 -13.48
C GLN A 84 1.50 -7.14 -14.55
N GLU A 85 0.67 -7.63 -15.47
CA GLU A 85 1.13 -8.24 -16.71
C GLU A 85 2.19 -7.29 -17.26
N ARG A 86 3.48 -7.64 -17.09
CA ARG A 86 4.57 -6.87 -17.69
C ARG A 86 4.39 -7.05 -19.18
N LYS A 87 3.68 -6.11 -19.80
CA LYS A 87 3.70 -5.95 -21.25
C LYS A 87 5.15 -5.64 -21.58
N LEU A 88 5.85 -6.60 -22.21
CA LEU A 88 7.21 -6.38 -22.68
C LEU A 88 7.19 -5.13 -23.57
N THR A 89 8.16 -4.26 -23.36
CA THR A 89 8.37 -3.13 -24.26
C THR A 89 8.80 -3.66 -25.62
N GLN A 90 8.46 -2.94 -26.70
CA GLN A 90 8.87 -3.31 -28.05
C GLN A 90 10.38 -3.65 -28.18
N PRO A 91 11.33 -2.92 -27.57
CA PRO A 91 12.74 -3.29 -27.64
C PRO A 91 13.09 -4.62 -26.97
N GLU A 92 12.38 -5.01 -25.90
CA GLU A 92 12.58 -6.32 -25.26
C GLU A 92 12.06 -7.46 -26.15
N ILE A 93 10.94 -7.23 -26.84
CA ILE A 93 10.38 -8.17 -27.83
C ILE A 93 11.38 -8.38 -28.97
N ASP A 94 11.91 -7.29 -29.53
CA ASP A 94 12.86 -7.35 -30.64
C ASP A 94 14.14 -8.10 -30.27
N LEU A 95 14.64 -7.91 -29.05
CA LEU A 95 15.81 -8.63 -28.54
C LEU A 95 15.53 -10.14 -28.44
N LEU A 96 14.35 -10.52 -27.94
CA LEU A 96 13.95 -11.92 -27.83
C LEU A 96 13.83 -12.59 -29.20
N VAL A 97 13.25 -11.87 -30.17
CA VAL A 97 13.14 -12.35 -31.55
C VAL A 97 14.52 -12.56 -32.15
N GLN A 98 15.47 -11.62 -31.98
CA GLN A 98 16.84 -11.79 -32.47
C GLN A 98 17.54 -13.01 -31.85
N GLN A 99 17.37 -13.23 -30.55
CA GLN A 99 17.93 -14.40 -29.87
C GLN A 99 17.35 -15.71 -30.41
N LEU A 100 16.02 -15.78 -30.62
CA LEU A 100 15.37 -16.96 -31.18
C LEU A 100 15.82 -17.25 -32.61
N LEU A 101 15.99 -16.21 -33.43
CA LEU A 101 16.51 -16.35 -34.80
C LEU A 101 17.97 -16.83 -34.79
N ALA A 102 18.79 -16.32 -33.88
CA ALA A 102 20.19 -16.76 -33.71
C ALA A 102 20.29 -18.22 -33.26
N GLN A 103 19.36 -18.71 -32.43
CA GLN A 103 19.33 -20.11 -32.03
C GLN A 103 18.82 -21.06 -33.11
N LYS A 104 17.94 -20.59 -34.01
CA LYS A 104 17.46 -21.37 -35.16
C LYS A 104 18.46 -21.45 -36.32
N ALA A 105 19.49 -20.60 -36.32
CA ALA A 105 20.53 -20.57 -37.34
C ALA A 105 21.72 -21.52 -37.05
N LYS A 106 21.58 -22.40 -36.06
CA LYS A 106 22.58 -23.41 -35.67
C LYS A 106 21.98 -24.80 -35.80
#